data_AF-A0A0W0UU65-F1
#
_entry.id   AF-A0A0W0UU65-F1
#
_cell.length_a   1.000
_cell.length_b   1.000
_cell.length_c   1.000
_cell.angle_alpha   90.00
_cell.angle_beta   90.00
_cell.angle_gamma   90.00
#
_symmetry.space_group_name_H-M   'P 1'
#
loop_
_entity.id
_entity.type
_entity.pdbx_description
1 polymer ?
#
loop_
_entity_poly.entity_id
_entity_poly.type
_entity_poly.pdbx_seq_one_letter_code
_entity_poly.pdbx_strand_id
1 'polypeptide(L)'
;MAFVYIALPDGWNFEGKKELPEGKKDVLIHHQGTQIICLQDIIKECLRCKKRNIPSMTIELKKPSLESITIYFKKPPHNDELYIQYEPQNNAKYPAEKVNIAKGVEFANSKTVQTVYGQRWYNMFHFSEEKMAEIKAADKEQRDNRRHIGDSPYAT
;
A
#
# COMPACT_ATOMS: atom_id res chain seq x y z
N MET A 1 -5.30 7.19 3.83
CA MET A 1 -5.52 7.42 2.37
C MET A 1 -5.42 6.09 1.65
N ALA A 2 -6.14 5.92 0.53
CA ALA A 2 -6.18 4.65 -0.20
C ALA A 2 -5.28 4.72 -1.44
N PHE A 3 -4.22 3.91 -1.45
CA PHE A 3 -3.36 3.76 -2.63
C PHE A 3 -3.99 2.78 -3.62
N VAL A 4 -3.73 3.02 -4.90
CA VAL A 4 -3.94 2.05 -5.97
C VAL A 4 -2.58 1.67 -6.55
N TYR A 5 -2.45 0.43 -7.01
CA TYR A 5 -1.21 -0.08 -7.59
C TYR A 5 -1.45 -0.40 -9.05
N ILE A 6 -0.71 0.22 -9.95
CA ILE A 6 -0.89 0.08 -11.38
C ILE A 6 0.24 -0.79 -11.88
N ALA A 7 -0.07 -1.91 -12.53
CA ALA A 7 0.95 -2.73 -13.19
C ALA A 7 1.56 -1.91 -14.33
N LEU A 8 2.88 -1.73 -14.30
CA LEU A 8 3.60 -1.02 -15.35
C LEU A 8 4.01 -2.04 -16.43
N PRO A 9 3.45 -1.96 -17.65
CA PRO A 9 3.81 -2.88 -18.71
C PRO A 9 5.23 -2.60 -19.22
N ASP A 10 5.90 -3.63 -19.72
CA ASP A 10 7.23 -3.49 -20.29
C ASP A 10 7.25 -2.49 -21.44
N GLY A 11 8.29 -1.66 -21.49
CA GLY A 11 8.42 -0.61 -22.49
C GLY A 11 7.57 0.64 -22.22
N TRP A 12 6.89 0.73 -21.08
CA TRP A 12 6.20 1.95 -20.66
C TRP A 12 6.92 2.60 -19.48
N ASN A 13 7.04 3.92 -19.54
CA ASN A 13 7.61 4.74 -18.48
C ASN A 13 6.55 5.65 -17.90
N PHE A 14 6.58 5.84 -16.58
CA PHE A 14 5.76 6.83 -15.89
C PHE A 14 6.44 8.20 -15.95
N GLU A 15 5.71 9.21 -16.41
CA GLU A 15 6.11 10.61 -16.33
C GLU A 15 5.04 11.39 -15.57
N GLY A 16 5.40 11.87 -14.38
CA GLY A 16 4.49 12.62 -13.51
C GLY A 16 4.42 14.10 -13.89
N LYS A 17 3.22 14.70 -13.73
CA LYS A 17 2.97 16.14 -13.89
C LYS A 17 3.43 16.72 -15.25
N LYS A 18 3.32 15.92 -16.31
CA LYS A 18 3.59 16.36 -17.68
C LYS A 18 2.59 17.42 -18.12
N GLU A 19 3.08 18.46 -18.79
CA GLU A 19 2.22 19.50 -19.37
C GLU A 19 1.57 18.98 -20.65
N LEU A 20 0.24 18.83 -20.59
CA LEU A 20 -0.62 18.54 -21.74
C LEU A 20 -1.50 19.77 -22.03
N PRO A 21 -2.13 19.85 -23.21
CA PRO A 21 -3.04 20.96 -23.55
C PRO A 21 -4.17 21.17 -22.54
N GLU A 22 -4.56 20.11 -21.84
CA GLU A 22 -5.62 20.11 -20.82
C GLU A 22 -5.10 20.40 -19.40
N GLY A 23 -3.81 20.69 -19.25
CA GLY A 23 -3.14 20.95 -17.98
C GLY A 23 -2.14 19.87 -17.57
N LYS A 24 -1.67 19.94 -16.33
CA LYS A 24 -0.69 18.99 -15.77
C LYS A 24 -1.37 17.66 -15.46
N LYS A 25 -0.85 16.57 -16.03
CA LYS A 25 -1.36 15.22 -15.83
C LYS A 25 -0.23 14.22 -15.61
N ASP A 26 -0.56 13.08 -15.03
CA ASP A 26 0.37 11.96 -14.90
C ASP A 26 0.13 11.00 -16.04
N VAL A 27 1.21 10.61 -16.71
CA VAL A 27 1.09 9.87 -17.96
C VAL A 27 2.00 8.65 -17.99
N LEU A 28 1.56 7.62 -18.71
CA LEU A 28 2.43 6.56 -19.18
C LEU A 28 2.84 6.87 -20.62
N ILE A 29 4.12 6.73 -20.90
CA ILE A 29 4.70 7.02 -22.21
C ILE A 29 5.39 5.76 -22.68
N HIS A 30 5.03 5.36 -23.89
CA HIS A 30 5.71 4.27 -24.56
C HIS A 30 7.16 4.66 -24.86
N HIS A 31 8.10 3.73 -24.73
CA HIS A 31 9.54 4.00 -24.94
C HIS A 31 9.88 4.60 -26.31
N GLN A 32 9.05 4.34 -27.33
CA GLN A 32 9.18 4.95 -28.67
C GLN A 32 8.66 6.39 -28.74
N GLY A 33 8.10 6.94 -27.66
CA GLY A 33 7.52 8.28 -27.57
C GLY A 33 6.23 8.49 -28.36
N THR A 34 5.75 7.47 -29.07
CA THR A 34 4.62 7.56 -30.00
C THR A 34 3.26 7.59 -29.32
N GLN A 35 3.16 7.09 -28.09
CA GLN A 35 1.89 6.97 -27.38
C GLN A 35 1.99 7.49 -25.95
N ILE A 36 1.01 8.32 -25.59
CA ILE A 36 0.85 8.89 -24.26
C ILE A 36 -0.50 8.45 -23.73
N ILE A 37 -0.53 7.83 -22.55
CA ILE A 37 -1.73 7.41 -21.84
C ILE A 37 -1.88 8.26 -20.60
N CYS A 38 -3.05 8.89 -20.43
CA CYS A 38 -3.36 9.67 -19.25
C CYS A 38 -3.83 8.76 -18.11
N LEU A 39 -3.11 8.74 -16.98
CA LEU A 39 -3.43 7.89 -15.85
C LEU A 39 -4.68 8.36 -15.09
N GLN A 40 -4.92 9.67 -15.02
CA GLN A 40 -6.09 10.22 -14.34
C GLN A 40 -7.40 9.65 -14.89
N ASP A 41 -7.51 9.50 -16.21
CA ASP A 41 -8.75 9.08 -16.86
C ASP A 41 -9.00 7.59 -16.64
N ILE A 42 -7.95 6.77 -16.70
CA ILE A 42 -8.00 5.34 -16.36
C ILE A 42 -8.39 5.15 -14.89
N ILE A 43 -7.77 5.89 -13.98
CA ILE A 43 -8.03 5.74 -12.55
C ILE A 43 -9.44 6.22 -12.21
N LYS A 44 -9.93 7.31 -12.83
CA LYS A 44 -11.34 7.74 -12.69
C LYS A 44 -12.32 6.64 -13.09
N GLU A 45 -12.08 5.99 -14.23
CA GLU A 45 -12.90 4.89 -14.72
C GLU A 45 -12.87 3.71 -13.76
N CYS A 46 -11.68 3.32 -13.29
CA CYS A 46 -11.50 2.28 -12.29
C CYS A 46 -12.24 2.58 -10.97
N LEU A 47 -12.14 3.80 -10.46
CA LEU A 47 -12.79 4.21 -9.22
C LEU A 47 -14.31 4.27 -9.36
N ARG A 48 -14.83 4.67 -10.53
CA ARG A 48 -16.27 4.70 -10.83
C ARG A 48 -16.86 3.30 -10.91
N CYS A 49 -16.15 2.36 -11.51
CA CYS A 49 -16.61 0.99 -11.72
C CYS A 49 -16.23 0.03 -10.57
N LYS A 50 -15.54 0.52 -9.54
CA LYS A 50 -15.05 -0.29 -8.42
C LYS A 50 -16.21 -0.94 -7.65
N LYS A 51 -16.22 -2.27 -7.61
CA LYS A 51 -17.11 -3.05 -6.72
C LYS A 51 -16.44 -3.30 -5.37
N ARG A 52 -17.24 -3.43 -4.31
CA ARG A 52 -16.80 -3.38 -2.90
C ARG A 52 -15.78 -4.46 -2.47
N ASN A 53 -15.60 -5.56 -3.22
CA ASN A 53 -14.71 -6.67 -2.84
C ASN A 53 -13.74 -7.12 -3.93
N ILE A 54 -13.58 -6.35 -5.00
CA ILE A 54 -12.70 -6.73 -6.10
C ILE A 54 -11.25 -6.30 -5.77
N PRO A 55 -10.26 -7.21 -5.82
CA PRO A 55 -8.87 -6.89 -5.49
C PRO A 55 -8.16 -6.13 -6.61
N SER A 56 -8.56 -6.35 -7.86
CA SER A 56 -7.99 -5.73 -9.06
C SER A 56 -9.00 -5.58 -10.18
N MET A 57 -8.78 -4.62 -11.06
CA MET A 57 -9.58 -4.38 -12.25
C MET A 57 -8.64 -4.19 -13.44
N THR A 58 -8.95 -4.84 -14.54
CA THR A 58 -8.25 -4.66 -15.81
C THR A 58 -9.11 -3.78 -16.71
N ILE A 59 -8.52 -2.73 -17.26
CA ILE A 59 -9.15 -1.83 -18.22
C ILE A 59 -8.54 -2.12 -19.59
N GLU A 60 -9.40 -2.45 -20.55
CA GLU A 60 -9.02 -2.57 -21.95
C GLU A 60 -8.80 -1.19 -22.56
N LEU A 61 -7.68 -1.05 -23.27
CA LEU A 61 -7.30 0.16 -23.96
C LEU A 61 -7.45 -0.05 -25.46
N LYS A 62 -8.04 0.93 -26.14
CA LYS A 62 -8.19 0.92 -27.61
C LYS A 62 -6.90 1.32 -28.34
N LYS A 63 -5.73 0.90 -27.83
CA LYS A 63 -4.42 1.30 -28.36
C LYS A 63 -3.62 0.08 -28.82
N PRO A 64 -2.90 0.17 -29.95
CA PRO A 64 -2.28 -1.01 -30.57
C PRO A 64 -1.04 -1.52 -29.84
N SER A 65 -0.38 -0.72 -29.00
CA SER A 65 0.84 -1.15 -28.29
C SER A 65 0.58 -1.55 -26.83
N LEU A 66 -0.64 -1.38 -26.34
CA LEU A 66 -1.04 -1.82 -25.02
C LEU A 66 -2.54 -2.07 -25.02
N GLU A 67 -2.92 -3.35 -24.97
CA GLU A 67 -4.31 -3.79 -25.04
C GLU A 67 -5.04 -3.59 -23.72
N SER A 68 -4.34 -3.64 -22.59
CA SER A 68 -4.96 -3.47 -21.28
C SER A 68 -3.98 -3.01 -20.19
N ILE A 69 -4.53 -2.41 -19.13
CA ILE A 69 -3.82 -2.07 -17.90
C ILE A 69 -4.55 -2.67 -16.70
N THR A 70 -3.81 -3.32 -15.81
CA THR A 70 -4.35 -3.84 -14.55
C THR A 70 -4.05 -2.91 -13.39
N ILE A 71 -5.10 -2.57 -12.64
CA ILE A 71 -5.05 -1.75 -11.44
C ILE A 71 -5.50 -2.59 -10.24
N TYR A 72 -4.65 -2.66 -9.23
CA TYR A 72 -4.90 -3.33 -7.97
C TYR A 72 -5.34 -2.31 -6.91
N PHE A 73 -6.45 -2.58 -6.23
CA PHE A 73 -6.97 -1.77 -5.12
C PHE A 73 -6.44 -2.22 -3.76
N LYS A 74 -5.76 -3.37 -3.74
CA LYS A 74 -4.99 -3.90 -2.62
C LYS A 74 -3.53 -4.03 -3.04
N LYS A 75 -2.67 -4.49 -2.12
CA LYS A 75 -1.27 -4.76 -2.45
C LYS A 75 -1.16 -5.64 -3.71
N PRO A 76 -0.22 -5.34 -4.61
CA PRO A 76 -0.02 -6.11 -5.83
C PRO A 76 0.50 -7.52 -5.49
N PRO A 77 0.45 -8.45 -6.47
CA PRO A 77 1.05 -9.78 -6.33
C PRO A 77 2.54 -9.70 -5.94
N HIS A 78 3.04 -10.76 -5.30
CA HIS A 78 4.45 -10.88 -4.95
C HIS A 78 5.27 -11.40 -6.14
N ASN A 79 5.55 -10.52 -7.10
CA ASN A 79 6.31 -10.82 -8.31
C ASN A 79 7.34 -9.70 -8.60
N ASP A 80 8.24 -9.98 -9.55
CA ASP A 80 9.32 -9.07 -9.97
C ASP A 80 8.86 -7.95 -10.92
N GLU A 81 7.57 -7.93 -11.26
CA GLU A 81 6.98 -6.88 -12.09
C GLU A 81 7.00 -5.53 -11.38
N LEU A 82 7.11 -4.45 -12.16
CA LEU A 82 7.08 -3.09 -11.68
C LEU A 82 5.63 -2.63 -11.47
N TYR A 83 5.39 -2.00 -10.33
CA TYR A 83 4.10 -1.40 -10.00
C TYR A 83 4.29 0.05 -9.59
N ILE A 84 3.32 0.87 -10.00
CA ILE A 84 3.21 2.25 -9.57
C ILE A 84 2.21 2.29 -8.42
N GLN A 85 2.68 2.55 -7.21
CA GLN A 85 1.83 2.95 -6.09
C GLN A 85 1.41 4.41 -6.30
N TYR A 86 0.13 4.61 -6.60
CA TYR A 86 -0.44 5.89 -6.96
C TYR A 86 -1.48 6.31 -5.92
N GLU A 87 -1.37 7.55 -5.43
CA GLU A 87 -2.35 8.15 -4.52
C GLU A 87 -3.29 9.08 -5.30
N PRO A 88 -4.53 8.66 -5.61
CA PRO A 88 -5.45 9.49 -6.38
C PRO A 88 -5.92 10.71 -5.59
N GLN A 89 -5.67 11.90 -6.12
CA GLN A 89 -6.13 13.16 -5.53
C GLN A 89 -7.48 13.59 -6.12
N ASN A 90 -8.46 13.88 -5.26
CA ASN A 90 -9.82 14.29 -5.63
C ASN A 90 -10.45 13.40 -6.72
N ASN A 91 -10.50 12.09 -6.48
CA ASN A 91 -10.96 11.08 -7.45
C ASN A 91 -10.17 11.12 -8.77
N ALA A 92 -8.85 11.26 -8.66
CA ALA A 92 -7.92 11.39 -9.79
C ALA A 92 -8.23 12.60 -10.71
N LYS A 93 -8.87 13.66 -10.19
CA LYS A 93 -9.02 14.92 -10.92
C LYS A 93 -7.68 15.62 -11.12
N TYR A 94 -6.79 15.51 -10.14
CA TYR A 94 -5.46 16.11 -10.16
C TYR A 94 -4.36 15.04 -10.20
N PRO A 95 -3.14 15.40 -10.64
CA PRO A 95 -1.95 14.57 -10.47
C PRO A 95 -1.75 14.09 -9.04
N ALA A 96 -1.17 12.91 -8.89
CA ALA A 96 -0.80 12.40 -7.57
C ALA A 96 0.32 13.25 -6.96
N GLU A 97 0.18 13.55 -5.67
CA GLU A 97 1.26 14.17 -4.89
C GLU A 97 2.37 13.16 -4.57
N LYS A 98 1.96 11.92 -4.27
CA LYS A 98 2.85 10.82 -3.90
C LYS A 98 2.70 9.68 -4.89
N VAL A 99 3.81 9.36 -5.54
CA VAL A 99 3.95 8.22 -6.43
C VAL A 99 5.21 7.48 -6.03
N ASN A 100 5.12 6.17 -5.90
CA ASN A 100 6.27 5.30 -5.68
C ASN A 100 6.26 4.19 -6.74
N ILE A 101 7.42 3.91 -7.33
CA ILE A 101 7.59 2.86 -8.32
C ILE A 101 8.52 1.83 -7.71
N ALA A 102 8.01 0.61 -7.55
CA ALA A 102 8.78 -0.48 -6.96
C ALA A 102 8.29 -1.81 -7.52
N LYS A 103 9.05 -2.88 -7.26
CA LYS A 103 8.63 -4.23 -7.61
C LYS A 103 7.51 -4.72 -6.69
N GLY A 104 6.69 -5.66 -7.17
CA GLY A 104 5.63 -6.30 -6.37
C GLY A 104 6.15 -6.87 -5.04
N VAL A 105 7.36 -7.45 -5.07
CA VAL A 105 8.03 -7.97 -3.88
C VAL A 105 8.29 -6.93 -2.78
N GLU A 106 8.57 -5.69 -3.15
CA GLU A 106 8.91 -4.61 -2.20
C GLU A 106 7.67 -4.10 -1.45
N PHE A 107 6.52 -4.06 -2.12
CA PHE A 107 5.24 -3.66 -1.51
C PHE A 107 4.70 -4.70 -0.51
N ALA A 108 5.02 -5.98 -0.71
CA ALA A 108 4.62 -7.06 0.19
C ALA A 108 5.32 -6.98 1.56
N ASN A 109 6.59 -6.57 1.57
CA ASN A 109 7.47 -6.61 2.75
C ASN A 109 7.17 -5.55 3.81
N SER A 110 6.31 -4.57 3.50
CA SER A 110 5.74 -3.67 4.51
C SER A 110 4.76 -4.44 5.42
N LYS A 111 5.29 -5.16 6.42
CA LYS A 111 4.51 -5.67 7.55
C LYS A 111 4.19 -4.48 8.45
N THR A 112 3.06 -3.83 8.23
CA THR A 112 2.43 -3.03 9.29
C THR A 112 2.05 -4.01 10.40
N VAL A 113 2.73 -3.90 11.55
CA VAL A 113 2.41 -4.78 12.68
C VAL A 113 1.03 -4.39 13.20
N GLN A 114 0.02 -5.19 12.87
CA GLN A 114 -1.34 -4.96 13.35
C GLN A 114 -1.42 -5.42 14.80
N THR A 115 -1.78 -4.51 15.70
CA THR A 115 -2.13 -4.85 17.08
C THR A 115 -3.50 -5.50 17.10
N VAL A 116 -3.59 -6.75 17.56
CA VAL A 116 -4.87 -7.36 17.92
C VAL A 116 -5.14 -7.10 19.40
N TYR A 117 -6.41 -6.89 19.78
CA TYR A 117 -6.80 -6.73 21.18
C TYR A 117 -6.32 -7.93 22.01
N GLY A 118 -5.63 -7.67 23.13
CA GLY A 118 -5.03 -8.71 23.98
C GLY A 118 -3.61 -9.15 23.57
N GLN A 119 -3.10 -8.70 22.42
CA GLN A 119 -1.72 -8.95 22.02
C GLN A 119 -0.76 -8.09 22.84
N ARG A 120 0.24 -8.72 23.45
CA ARG A 120 1.28 -8.01 24.21
C ARG A 120 2.23 -7.30 23.24
N TRP A 121 2.52 -6.04 23.52
CA TRP A 121 3.34 -5.18 22.65
C TRP A 121 4.72 -5.79 22.35
N TYR A 122 5.33 -6.49 23.30
CA TYR A 122 6.66 -7.06 23.11
C TYR A 122 6.67 -8.28 22.17
N ASN A 123 5.52 -8.87 21.84
CA ASN A 123 5.41 -9.93 20.83
C ASN A 123 5.45 -9.38 19.39
N MET A 124 5.41 -8.06 19.23
CA MET A 124 5.44 -7.38 17.93
C MET A 124 6.86 -7.08 17.43
N PHE A 125 7.86 -7.22 18.31
CA PHE A 125 9.24 -6.84 18.03
C PHE A 125 10.18 -8.00 18.40
N HIS A 126 11.31 -8.09 17.70
CA HIS A 126 12.39 -8.98 18.10
C HIS A 126 13.28 -8.28 19.14
N PHE A 127 13.39 -8.87 20.32
CA PHE A 127 14.33 -8.48 21.36
C PHE A 127 15.40 -9.57 21.54
N SER A 128 16.56 -9.20 22.08
CA SER A 128 17.55 -10.18 22.54
C SER A 128 16.97 -11.06 23.65
N GLU A 129 17.53 -12.25 23.84
CA GLU A 129 17.05 -13.21 24.85
C GLU A 129 17.08 -12.62 26.27
N GLU A 130 18.14 -11.88 26.61
CA GLU A 130 18.29 -11.18 27.89
C GLU A 130 17.14 -10.17 28.12
N LYS A 131 16.86 -9.33 27.12
CA LYS A 131 15.80 -8.32 27.19
C LYS A 131 14.40 -8.93 27.21
N MET A 132 14.20 -10.06 26.53
CA MET A 132 12.95 -10.83 26.63
C MET A 132 12.74 -11.41 28.04
N ALA A 133 13.81 -11.84 28.71
CA ALA A 133 13.73 -12.37 30.07
C ALA A 133 13.32 -11.27 31.07
N GLU A 134 13.92 -10.08 30.97
CA GLU A 134 13.55 -8.91 31.78
C GLU A 134 12.08 -8.52 31.59
N ILE A 135 11.63 -8.42 30.33
CA ILE A 135 10.24 -8.05 30.01
C ILE A 135 9.26 -9.09 30.56
N LYS A 136 9.58 -10.39 30.48
CA LYS A 136 8.73 -11.45 31.05
C LYS A 136 8.70 -11.42 32.58
N ALA A 137 9.81 -11.07 33.23
CA ALA A 137 9.86 -10.93 34.69
C ALA A 137 8.95 -9.77 35.16
N ALA A 138 9.05 -8.61 34.53
CA ALA A 138 8.20 -7.46 34.83
C ALA A 138 6.71 -7.73 34.56
N ASP A 139 6.39 -8.46 33.48
CA ASP A 139 5.00 -8.85 33.19
C ASP A 139 4.43 -9.83 34.23
N LYS A 140 5.26 -10.75 34.75
CA LYS A 140 4.88 -11.65 35.83
C LYS A 140 4.59 -10.88 37.11
N GLU A 141 5.48 -9.98 37.51
CA GLU A 141 5.28 -9.12 38.68
C GLU A 141 4.01 -8.28 38.56
N GLN A 142 3.75 -7.67 37.40
CA GLN A 142 2.51 -6.92 37.18
C GLN A 142 1.27 -7.81 37.27
N ARG A 143 1.35 -9.06 36.80
CA ARG A 143 0.25 -10.02 36.89
C ARG A 143 -0.03 -10.41 38.35
N ASP A 144 1.03 -10.61 39.13
CA ASP A 144 0.92 -10.97 40.54
C ASP A 144 0.37 -9.76 41.35
N ASN A 145 0.86 -8.54 41.10
CA ASN A 145 0.33 -7.31 41.71
C ASN A 145 -1.16 -7.06 41.39
N ARG A 146 -1.64 -7.45 40.21
CA ARG A 146 -3.07 -7.34 39.85
C ARG A 146 -3.94 -8.41 40.50
N ARG A 147 -3.35 -9.52 40.90
CA ARG A 147 -4.02 -10.60 41.63
C ARG A 147 -3.97 -10.25 43.10
N HIS A 148 -4.80 -9.31 43.54
CA HIS A 148 -4.99 -9.05 44.97
C HIS A 148 -5.31 -10.37 45.68
N ILE A 149 -4.41 -10.80 46.57
CA ILE A 149 -4.70 -11.84 47.55
C ILE A 149 -4.84 -11.09 48.89
N GLY A 150 -6.08 -10.77 49.27
CA GLY A 150 -6.43 -10.13 50.55
C GLY A 150 -7.00 -8.71 50.44
N ASP A 151 -7.57 -8.23 51.55
CA ASP A 151 -8.25 -6.92 51.72
C ASP A 151 -7.29 -5.72 51.89
N SER A 152 -6.02 -5.86 51.49
CA SER A 152 -5.03 -4.78 51.62
C SER A 152 -5.15 -3.78 50.46
N PRO A 153 -5.33 -2.48 50.73
CA PRO A 153 -5.33 -1.43 49.69
C PRO A 153 -3.93 -1.17 49.10
N TYR A 154 -2.88 -1.76 49.69
CA TYR A 154 -1.53 -1.77 49.12
C TYR A 154 -1.19 -3.19 48.66
N ALA A 155 -0.73 -3.33 47.42
CA ALA A 155 -0.23 -4.58 46.88
C ALA A 155 0.88 -5.11 47.81
N THR A 156 0.63 -6.24 48.46
CA THR A 156 1.66 -7.04 49.12
C THR A 156 1.89 -8.28 48.28
#